data_AF-A0A2Z5ZR31-F1
#
_entry.id   AF-A0A2Z5ZR31-F1
#
_cell.length_a   1.000
_cell.length_b   1.000
_cell.length_c   1.000
_cell.angle_alpha   90.00
_cell.angle_beta   90.00
_cell.angle_gamma   90.00
#
_symmetry.space_group_name_H-M   'P 1'
#
loop_
_entity.id
_entity.type
_entity.pdbx_description
1 polymer ?
#
loop_
_entity_poly.entity_id
_entity_poly.type
_entity_poly.pdbx_seq_one_letter_code
_entity_poly.pdbx_strand_id
1 'polypeptide(L)'
;ADRLKQPMLRMKDGKFDKNGEFTPISWDEAFAIMAEKWKTAMKEHGADAVAMFGSGQWTIWEGYAANKLSKAGFRTNNVDPNARHCMASAVTGFMRTFGMDEPMGCYDDIENTDAFVLWGS
;
A
#
# COMPACT_ATOMS: atom_id res chain seq x y z
N ALA A 1 16.24 -8.18 19.34
CA ALA A 1 16.02 -7.14 18.30
C ALA A 1 16.18 -7.79 16.94
N ASP A 2 15.09 -7.87 16.20
CA ASP A 2 14.84 -8.65 14.98
C ASP A 2 14.54 -7.75 13.76
N ARG A 3 14.97 -6.49 13.83
CA ARG A 3 14.89 -5.53 12.71
C ARG A 3 15.58 -6.11 11.48
N LEU A 4 14.88 -6.12 10.36
CA LEU A 4 15.44 -6.46 9.06
C LEU A 4 16.55 -5.47 8.68
N LYS A 5 17.70 -5.98 8.24
CA LYS A 5 18.90 -5.18 7.87
C LYS A 5 19.37 -5.41 6.43
N GLN A 6 18.88 -6.46 5.78
CA GLN A 6 19.26 -6.86 4.43
C GLN A 6 18.03 -7.37 3.68
N PRO A 7 17.98 -7.23 2.35
CA PRO A 7 17.01 -7.95 1.53
C PRO A 7 17.16 -9.47 1.72
N MET A 8 16.02 -10.16 1.75
CA MET A 8 15.95 -11.61 1.92
C MET A 8 15.20 -12.20 0.74
N LEU A 9 15.78 -13.18 0.05
CA LEU A 9 15.15 -13.87 -1.08
C LEU A 9 15.02 -15.35 -0.76
N ARG A 10 13.91 -15.98 -1.19
CA ARG A 10 13.78 -17.43 -1.12
C ARG A 10 14.68 -18.07 -2.16
N MET A 11 15.64 -18.87 -1.69
CA MET A 11 16.67 -19.46 -2.53
C MET A 11 16.74 -20.97 -2.34
N LYS A 12 17.02 -21.69 -3.43
CA LYS A 12 17.37 -23.11 -3.46
C LYS A 12 18.40 -23.33 -4.57
N ASP A 13 19.49 -24.06 -4.28
CA ASP A 13 20.57 -24.34 -5.24
C ASP A 13 21.14 -23.08 -5.92
N GLY A 14 21.30 -22.00 -5.16
CA GLY A 14 21.89 -20.74 -5.63
C GLY A 14 21.00 -19.88 -6.53
N LYS A 15 19.71 -20.19 -6.68
CA LYS A 15 18.75 -19.42 -7.48
C LYS A 15 17.43 -19.19 -6.74
N PHE A 16 16.65 -18.23 -7.21
CA PHE A 16 15.28 -18.00 -6.73
C PHE A 16 14.44 -19.27 -6.86
N ASP A 17 13.79 -19.67 -5.78
CA ASP A 17 12.82 -20.77 -5.75
C ASP A 17 11.69 -20.41 -4.77
N LYS A 18 10.43 -20.56 -5.20
CA LYS A 18 9.27 -20.24 -4.37
C LYS A 18 9.19 -21.11 -3.11
N ASN A 19 9.77 -22.31 -3.15
CA ASN A 19 9.86 -23.26 -2.05
C ASN A 19 11.24 -23.23 -1.34
N GLY A 20 12.07 -22.21 -1.64
CA GLY A 20 13.36 -22.02 -0.99
C GLY A 20 13.28 -21.36 0.38
N GLU A 21 14.41 -21.36 1.08
CA GLU A 21 14.61 -20.71 2.37
C GLU A 21 15.07 -19.26 2.20
N PHE A 22 14.77 -18.40 3.18
CA PHE A 22 15.19 -17.00 3.12
C PHE A 22 16.70 -16.88 3.32
N THR A 23 17.38 -16.37 2.29
CA THR A 23 18.81 -16.12 2.29
C THR A 23 19.06 -14.62 2.04
N PRO A 24 19.97 -13.97 2.78
CA PRO A 24 20.32 -12.57 2.52
C PRO A 24 20.92 -12.40 1.11
N ILE A 25 20.53 -11.33 0.42
CA ILE A 25 21.07 -10.94 -0.88
C ILE A 25 21.35 -9.42 -0.91
N SER A 26 22.04 -8.95 -1.95
CA SER A 26 22.23 -7.52 -2.18
C SER A 26 20.96 -6.81 -2.67
N TRP A 27 20.93 -5.48 -2.56
CA TRP A 27 19.85 -4.67 -3.15
C TRP A 27 19.78 -4.79 -4.67
N ASP A 28 20.93 -4.87 -5.35
CA ASP A 28 20.99 -5.00 -6.81
C ASP A 28 20.36 -6.32 -7.27
N GLU A 29 20.65 -7.43 -6.58
CA GLU A 29 20.02 -8.73 -6.86
C GLU A 29 18.51 -8.71 -6.58
N ALA A 30 18.09 -8.07 -5.48
CA ALA A 30 16.68 -7.97 -5.13
C ALA A 30 15.89 -7.21 -6.20
N PHE A 31 16.39 -6.04 -6.63
CA PHE A 31 15.74 -5.27 -7.69
C PHE A 31 15.82 -5.94 -9.06
N ALA A 32 16.91 -6.66 -9.38
CA ALA A 32 17.01 -7.40 -10.62
C ALA A 32 15.92 -8.48 -10.74
N ILE A 33 15.70 -9.26 -9.68
CA ILE A 33 14.64 -10.28 -9.65
C ILE A 33 13.25 -9.65 -9.66
N MET A 34 13.02 -8.59 -8.88
CA MET A 34 11.73 -7.87 -8.89
C MET A 34 11.42 -7.34 -10.30
N ALA A 35 12.37 -6.69 -10.95
CA ALA A 35 12.19 -6.14 -12.30
C ALA A 35 11.95 -7.23 -13.35
N GLU A 36 12.65 -8.37 -13.27
CA GLU A 36 12.41 -9.52 -14.16
C GLU A 36 10.97 -10.01 -14.01
N LYS A 37 10.53 -10.32 -12.78
CA LYS A 37 9.18 -10.82 -12.51
C LYS A 37 8.10 -9.83 -12.92
N TRP A 38 8.29 -8.55 -12.63
CA TRP A 38 7.35 -7.48 -12.97
C TRP A 38 7.19 -7.33 -14.49
N LYS A 39 8.31 -7.31 -15.23
CA LYS A 39 8.31 -7.23 -16.70
C LYS A 39 7.67 -8.46 -17.34
N THR A 40 7.98 -9.66 -16.82
CA THR A 40 7.39 -10.92 -17.32
C THR A 40 5.88 -10.91 -17.13
N ALA A 41 5.38 -10.60 -15.93
CA ALA A 41 3.94 -10.53 -15.65
C ALA A 41 3.22 -9.52 -16.56
N MET A 42 3.78 -8.31 -16.69
CA MET A 42 3.19 -7.29 -17.56
C MET A 42 3.21 -7.67 -19.05
N LYS A 43 4.27 -8.35 -19.51
CA LYS A 43 4.38 -8.80 -20.90
C LYS A 43 3.36 -9.90 -21.23
N GLU A 44 3.14 -10.83 -20.30
CA GLU A 44 2.28 -12.00 -20.53
C GLU A 44 0.80 -11.72 -20.28
N HIS A 45 0.48 -10.82 -19.34
CA HIS A 45 -0.88 -10.64 -18.82
C HIS A 45 -1.36 -9.18 -18.80
N GLY A 46 -0.53 -8.24 -19.28
CA GLY A 46 -0.86 -6.82 -19.33
C GLY A 46 -0.66 -6.09 -18.00
N ALA A 47 -1.03 -4.80 -17.97
CA ALA A 47 -0.77 -3.91 -16.84
C ALA A 47 -1.42 -4.36 -15.52
N ASP A 48 -2.60 -4.99 -15.58
CA ASP A 48 -3.34 -5.40 -14.38
C ASP A 48 -2.85 -6.72 -13.78
N ALA A 49 -1.75 -7.29 -14.31
CA ALA A 49 -1.11 -8.47 -13.73
C ALA A 49 -0.20 -8.15 -12.53
N VAL A 50 0.02 -6.86 -12.26
CA VAL A 50 0.84 -6.38 -11.15
C VAL A 50 -0.02 -5.56 -10.20
N ALA A 51 0.36 -5.51 -8.92
CA ALA A 51 -0.39 -4.81 -7.91
C ALA A 51 0.51 -4.30 -6.78
N MET A 52 0.02 -3.30 -6.05
CA MET A 52 0.63 -2.79 -4.83
C MET A 52 -0.41 -2.70 -3.72
N PHE A 53 -0.12 -3.28 -2.57
CA PHE A 53 -0.92 -3.10 -1.36
C PHE A 53 -0.23 -2.08 -0.45
N GLY A 54 -0.83 -0.89 -0.37
CA GLY A 54 -0.25 0.26 0.32
C GLY A 54 -0.62 0.37 1.79
N SER A 55 -0.28 1.50 2.40
CA SER A 55 -0.59 1.76 3.81
C SER A 55 -0.96 3.21 4.07
N GLY A 56 -1.94 3.43 4.97
CA GLY A 56 -2.21 4.73 5.57
C GLY A 56 -1.12 5.20 6.55
N GLN A 57 -0.13 4.34 6.83
CA GLN A 57 1.05 4.67 7.64
C GLN A 57 2.23 5.15 6.80
N TRP A 58 2.08 5.20 5.47
CA TRP A 58 3.05 5.87 4.62
C TRP A 58 3.11 7.36 4.92
N THR A 59 4.28 7.93 4.67
CA THR A 59 4.36 9.38 4.48
C THR A 59 3.53 9.78 3.25
N ILE A 60 3.08 11.03 3.23
CA ILE A 60 2.33 11.59 2.09
C ILE A 60 3.09 11.37 0.77
N TRP A 61 4.41 11.58 0.79
CA TRP A 61 5.27 11.49 -0.39
C TRP A 61 5.43 10.05 -0.90
N GLU A 62 5.53 9.07 -0.01
CA GLU A 62 5.58 7.65 -0.38
C GLU A 62 4.28 7.23 -1.05
N GLY A 63 3.13 7.59 -0.48
CA GLY A 63 1.82 7.32 -1.08
C GLY A 63 1.64 7.98 -2.45
N TYR A 64 2.12 9.23 -2.61
CA TYR A 64 2.09 9.93 -3.88
C TYR A 64 3.01 9.28 -4.92
N ALA A 65 4.25 8.93 -4.55
CA ALA A 65 5.19 8.24 -5.43
C ALA A 65 4.66 6.87 -5.88
N ALA A 66 4.08 6.10 -4.95
CA ALA A 66 3.43 4.81 -5.23
C ALA A 66 2.28 4.95 -6.24
N ASN A 67 1.44 5.98 -6.09
CA ASN A 67 0.35 6.27 -7.01
C ASN A 67 0.88 6.67 -8.40
N LYS A 68 1.92 7.51 -8.49
CA LYS A 68 2.52 7.87 -9.79
C LYS A 68 3.15 6.65 -10.46
N LEU A 69 3.90 5.84 -9.72
CA LEU A 69 4.50 4.62 -10.23
C LEU A 69 3.44 3.66 -10.78
N SER A 70 2.37 3.41 -10.02
CA SER A 70 1.33 2.45 -10.40
C SER A 70 0.44 2.98 -11.53
N LYS A 71 -0.16 4.16 -11.35
CA LYS A 71 -1.19 4.71 -12.25
C LYS A 71 -0.63 5.32 -13.52
N ALA A 72 0.49 6.03 -13.42
CA ALA A 72 1.11 6.69 -14.59
C ALA A 72 2.24 5.86 -15.20
N GLY A 73 3.06 5.21 -14.37
CA GLY A 73 4.18 4.38 -14.84
C GLY A 73 3.71 3.04 -15.39
N PHE A 74 3.17 2.18 -14.53
CA PHE A 74 2.71 0.83 -14.90
C PHE A 74 1.33 0.81 -15.56
N ARG A 75 0.60 1.93 -15.49
CA ARG A 75 -0.74 2.10 -16.08
C ARG A 75 -1.76 1.10 -15.55
N THR A 76 -1.68 0.79 -14.25
CA THR A 76 -2.67 -0.02 -13.55
C THR A 76 -3.32 0.75 -12.39
N ASN A 77 -4.57 0.42 -12.09
CA ASN A 77 -5.27 0.88 -10.90
C ASN A 77 -5.23 -0.13 -9.75
N ASN A 78 -4.47 -1.22 -9.88
CA ASN A 78 -4.26 -2.22 -8.83
C ASN A 78 -3.33 -1.69 -7.73
N VAL A 79 -3.74 -0.61 -7.08
CA VAL A 79 -3.09 0.00 -5.93
C VAL A 79 -4.18 0.37 -4.92
N ASP A 80 -4.16 -0.27 -3.75
CA ASP A 80 -5.15 -0.03 -2.68
C ASP A 80 -4.47 -0.17 -1.31
N PRO A 81 -4.80 0.66 -0.30
CA PRO A 81 -4.14 0.63 0.99
C PRO A 81 -4.87 -0.22 2.02
N ASN A 82 -4.20 -0.54 3.13
CA ASN A 82 -4.86 -1.08 4.32
C ASN A 82 -6.01 -0.21 4.86
N ALA A 83 -6.02 1.11 4.56
CA ALA A 83 -7.11 2.03 4.91
C ALA A 83 -8.46 1.64 4.26
N ARG A 84 -8.45 0.79 3.22
CA ARG A 84 -9.67 0.15 2.69
C ARG A 84 -10.44 -0.60 3.77
N HIS A 85 -9.74 -1.25 4.70
CA HIS A 85 -10.34 -1.99 5.80
C HIS A 85 -10.77 -1.10 6.97
N CYS A 86 -10.47 0.20 6.93
CA CYS A 86 -10.74 1.13 8.02
C CYS A 86 -11.75 2.20 7.58
N MET A 87 -11.35 3.11 6.69
CA MET A 87 -12.07 4.35 6.43
C MET A 87 -13.00 4.31 5.21
N ALA A 88 -13.00 3.23 4.42
CA ALA A 88 -13.74 3.20 3.15
C ALA A 88 -15.25 3.44 3.30
N SER A 89 -15.88 2.91 4.35
CA SER A 89 -17.30 3.17 4.65
C SER A 89 -17.56 4.64 4.98
N ALA A 90 -16.68 5.26 5.77
CA ALA A 90 -16.78 6.67 6.15
C ALA A 90 -16.61 7.58 4.92
N VAL A 91 -15.55 7.38 4.12
CA VAL A 91 -15.31 8.12 2.86
C VAL A 91 -16.52 8.03 1.93
N THR A 92 -17.09 6.83 1.78
CA THR A 92 -18.30 6.64 0.96
C THR A 92 -19.50 7.42 1.51
N GLY A 93 -19.66 7.47 2.84
CA GLY A 93 -20.68 8.27 3.51
C GLY A 93 -20.52 9.77 3.27
N PHE A 94 -19.29 10.28 3.37
CA PHE A 94 -18.96 11.68 3.09
C PHE A 94 -19.24 12.07 1.64
N MET A 95 -18.75 11.29 0.68
CA MET A 95 -18.97 11.57 -0.74
C MET A 95 -20.46 11.56 -1.14
N ARG A 96 -21.26 10.70 -0.52
CA ARG A 96 -22.71 10.62 -0.78
C ARG A 96 -23.50 11.78 -0.19
N THR A 97 -23.12 12.25 1.00
CA THR A 97 -23.87 13.25 1.75
C THR A 97 -23.41 14.67 1.44
N PHE A 98 -22.10 14.88 1.28
CA PHE A 98 -21.48 16.20 1.20
C PHE A 98 -20.71 16.44 -0.11
N GLY A 99 -20.36 15.38 -0.87
CA GLY A 99 -19.59 15.51 -2.11
C GLY A 99 -18.11 15.88 -1.91
N MET A 100 -17.64 15.91 -0.66
CA MET A 100 -16.26 16.12 -0.26
C MET A 100 -15.96 15.22 0.95
N ASP A 101 -14.73 14.73 1.02
CA ASP A 101 -14.28 13.81 2.08
C ASP A 101 -13.81 14.57 3.34
N GLU A 102 -13.66 13.81 4.43
CA GLU A 102 -13.22 14.23 5.77
C GLU A 102 -14.24 15.04 6.61
N PRO A 103 -14.10 15.04 7.96
CA PRO A 103 -14.97 15.80 8.85
C PRO A 103 -14.91 17.33 8.64
N MET A 104 -16.02 18.01 8.91
CA MET A 104 -16.10 19.48 8.89
C MET A 104 -15.72 20.14 10.23
N GLY A 105 -15.70 19.37 11.33
CA GLY A 105 -15.31 19.83 12.66
C GLY A 105 -13.83 19.56 12.95
N CYS A 106 -13.41 19.82 14.18
CA CYS A 106 -12.04 19.57 14.62
C CYS A 106 -12.00 19.16 16.10
N TYR A 107 -10.80 18.89 16.64
CA TYR A 107 -10.69 18.44 18.02
C TYR A 107 -11.09 19.48 19.05
N ASP A 108 -11.05 20.77 18.72
CA ASP A 108 -11.52 21.87 19.57
C ASP A 108 -13.01 21.73 19.96
N ASP A 109 -13.80 20.96 19.20
CA ASP A 109 -15.20 20.66 19.53
C ASP A 109 -15.33 19.88 20.84
N ILE A 110 -14.29 19.15 21.25
CA ILE A 110 -14.25 18.38 22.51
C ILE A 110 -14.35 19.31 23.72
N GLU A 111 -13.70 20.48 23.67
CA GLU A 111 -13.71 21.46 24.77
C GLU A 111 -14.97 22.32 24.80
N ASN A 112 -15.73 22.36 23.70
CA ASN A 112 -16.88 23.26 23.53
C ASN A 112 -18.24 22.54 23.57
N THR A 113 -18.27 21.20 23.56
CA THR A 113 -19.51 20.42 23.60
C THR A 113 -20.00 20.15 25.02
N ASP A 114 -21.32 20.15 25.21
CA ASP A 114 -21.97 19.76 26.47
C ASP A 114 -22.23 18.24 26.57
N ALA A 115 -22.12 17.51 25.45
CA ALA A 115 -22.44 16.09 25.38
C ALA A 115 -21.59 15.32 24.36
N PHE A 116 -21.29 14.06 24.69
CA PHE A 116 -20.65 13.09 23.81
C PHE A 116 -21.57 11.90 23.56
N VAL A 117 -21.72 11.49 22.31
CA VAL A 117 -22.45 10.27 21.92
C VAL A 117 -21.52 9.38 21.10
N LEU A 118 -21.11 8.24 21.67
CA LEU A 118 -20.16 7.31 21.05
C LEU A 118 -20.91 6.13 20.41
N TRP A 119 -20.93 6.08 19.08
CA TRP A 119 -21.59 5.01 18.31
C TRP A 119 -20.67 3.81 18.07
N GLY A 120 -20.25 3.14 19.14
CA GLY A 120 -19.37 1.96 19.08
C GLY A 120 -17.90 2.26 18.76
N SER A 121 -17.50 3.53 18.97
CA SER A 121 -16.11 4.00 18.91
C SER A 121 -15.26 3.45 20.04
#